data_AF-A0A1V4FI50-F1
#
_entry.id   AF-A0A1V4FI50-F1
#
_cell.length_a   1.000
_cell.length_b   1.000
_cell.length_c   1.000
_cell.angle_alpha   90.00
_cell.angle_beta   90.00
_cell.angle_gamma   90.00
#
_symmetry.space_group_name_H-M   'P 1'
#
loop_
_entity.id
_entity.type
_entity.pdbx_description
1 polymer ?
#
loop_
_entity_poly.entity_id
_entity_poly.type
_entity_poly.pdbx_seq_one_letter_code
_entity_poly.pdbx_strand_id
1 'polypeptide(L)'
;DVQHAVINYIDGESDEILHTDKVNGHSDEKINYSTADMIKQLEAKGYELFKDNFPAGEKFDNDDKNDQTYTVIFKHHRENVDPNHSSADGTKGTKTLTETVHYKYANGTKAAEDQTAQVTFTRNGVLDDVTGIVAWGKWNEASQSYKALTSPTIAGYTPSEAVVKRSSNSDAEQGPTLTVIYTADAQKVHVQYIDGETDQMLRQDDLDGYTDETIPYSTAEGIKKFEGDGYELFKDNFPAGEKFDNDDTNDQFYTVIFKHHRENVDPNHSSADGTKGTKTLTETVHYKYANGTKAAEDQTAQVTFTRNGVLDDVTGIVAWGKWNEASQSYKALTSPTIAGYTPSEAVVKRSSNSDAEQGPTLTVIYTADAQKVHVQYIDGETDQMLRQDDLDGYTDETIPYSTAEGIKKFEGDGYELFKDNFPAGEKFDNDDKNDQTYTVIFKHHRENVDPNHSSADGTKGTKTLTETVHYKYADGTKAAEDQTAQVTFTRNGVLDDVTGIVAWGKWNEASQSYKALTSPTIAGYTPSEAVVKRSSNSDAEQGPTLTVIYTADAQTAYVKYVDDTTGETLRQDDLHGYTDETIPYSTAEGIKKYEGDGYVLVSDGV
;
A
#
# COMPACT_ATOMS: atom_id res chain seq x y z
N ASP A 1 31.53 151.43 -81.90
CA ASP A 1 32.70 150.93 -81.16
C ASP A 1 32.70 149.40 -81.12
N VAL A 2 33.55 148.73 -80.33
CA VAL A 2 33.52 147.26 -80.17
C VAL A 2 32.49 146.91 -79.10
N GLN A 3 31.48 146.12 -79.46
CA GLN A 3 30.42 145.60 -78.58
C GLN A 3 30.63 144.14 -78.21
N HIS A 4 29.95 143.69 -77.16
CA HIS A 4 30.05 142.32 -76.63
C HIS A 4 28.65 141.74 -76.39
N ALA A 5 28.50 140.44 -76.68
CA ALA A 5 27.31 139.67 -76.34
C ALA A 5 27.70 138.39 -75.61
N VAL A 6 26.88 138.01 -74.62
CA VAL A 6 27.07 136.85 -73.74
C VAL A 6 25.89 135.90 -73.90
N ILE A 7 26.16 134.64 -74.22
CA ILE A 7 25.15 133.60 -74.35
C ILE A 7 25.36 132.60 -73.21
N ASN A 8 24.41 132.55 -72.28
CA ASN A 8 24.45 131.66 -71.12
C ASN A 8 23.52 130.46 -71.34
N TYR A 9 24.08 129.26 -71.29
CA TYR A 9 23.33 128.00 -71.28
C TYR A 9 23.06 127.63 -69.83
N ILE A 10 21.79 127.48 -69.46
CA ILE A 10 21.34 127.36 -68.07
C ILE A 10 20.54 126.08 -67.92
N ASP A 11 20.81 125.31 -66.88
CA ASP A 11 19.90 124.28 -66.40
C ASP A 11 18.75 124.95 -65.64
N GLY A 12 17.55 124.88 -66.19
CA GLY A 12 16.36 125.49 -65.61
C GLY A 12 15.76 124.73 -64.43
N GLU A 13 16.35 123.60 -64.01
CA GLU A 13 15.92 122.86 -62.82
C GLU A 13 16.80 123.16 -61.59
N SER A 14 18.09 123.37 -61.79
CA SER A 14 19.04 123.77 -60.74
C SER A 14 19.41 125.25 -60.75
N ASP A 15 19.00 126.00 -61.78
CA ASP A 15 19.42 127.38 -62.11
C ASP A 15 20.94 127.54 -62.33
N GLU A 16 21.67 126.45 -62.61
CA GLU A 16 23.11 126.46 -62.84
C GLU A 16 23.46 126.90 -64.28
N ILE A 17 24.48 127.75 -64.45
CA ILE A 17 25.03 128.08 -65.77
C ILE A 17 25.93 126.92 -66.22
N LEU A 18 25.44 126.15 -67.18
CA LEU A 18 26.11 124.99 -67.78
C LEU A 18 27.28 125.41 -68.69
N HIS A 19 27.11 126.52 -69.39
CA HIS A 19 28.13 127.06 -70.30
C HIS A 19 27.89 128.55 -70.58
N THR A 20 28.95 129.30 -70.88
CA THR A 20 28.85 130.70 -71.31
C THR A 20 29.74 130.93 -72.51
N ASP A 21 29.15 131.41 -73.59
CA ASP A 21 29.88 131.92 -74.74
C ASP A 21 29.90 133.45 -74.74
N LYS A 22 31.03 134.03 -75.17
CA LYS A 22 31.19 135.48 -75.34
C LYS A 22 31.66 135.78 -76.75
N VAL A 23 30.96 136.68 -77.42
CA VAL A 23 31.26 137.11 -78.78
C VAL A 23 31.36 138.62 -78.84
N ASN A 24 32.25 139.14 -79.68
CA ASN A 24 32.47 140.57 -79.85
C ASN A 24 32.43 140.96 -81.33
N GLY A 25 32.11 142.21 -81.61
CA GLY A 25 32.00 142.75 -82.97
C GLY A 25 31.79 144.26 -82.97
N HIS A 26 31.57 144.84 -84.15
CA HIS A 26 31.28 146.27 -84.24
C HIS A 26 29.79 146.56 -84.13
N SER A 27 29.43 147.76 -83.63
CA SER A 27 28.03 148.20 -83.59
C SER A 27 27.32 147.99 -84.94
N ASP A 28 26.06 147.53 -84.91
CA ASP A 28 25.21 147.18 -86.06
C ASP A 28 25.67 145.95 -86.89
N GLU A 29 26.80 145.31 -86.55
CA GLU A 29 27.25 144.06 -87.16
C GLU A 29 26.40 142.88 -86.67
N LYS A 30 26.12 141.94 -87.55
CA LYS A 30 25.40 140.71 -87.19
C LYS A 30 26.27 139.87 -86.25
N ILE A 31 25.70 139.42 -85.13
CA ILE A 31 26.35 138.47 -84.23
C ILE A 31 26.46 137.14 -84.98
N ASN A 32 27.67 136.80 -85.44
CA ASN A 32 27.94 135.56 -86.17
C ASN A 32 28.10 134.37 -85.20
N TYR A 33 27.02 134.03 -84.51
CA TYR A 33 26.95 132.98 -83.50
C TYR A 33 25.71 132.11 -83.71
N SER A 34 25.78 130.84 -83.30
CA SER A 34 24.64 129.92 -83.31
C SER A 34 24.66 129.05 -82.06
N THR A 35 23.50 128.88 -81.46
CA THR A 35 23.30 128.05 -80.26
C THR A 35 23.27 126.55 -80.56
N ALA A 36 23.17 126.15 -81.83
CA ALA A 36 22.89 124.78 -82.24
C ALA A 36 23.92 123.74 -81.76
N ASP A 37 25.22 124.06 -81.82
CA ASP A 37 26.27 123.11 -81.45
C ASP A 37 26.28 122.82 -79.94
N MET A 38 26.12 123.85 -79.13
CA MET A 38 26.09 123.70 -77.67
C MET A 38 24.78 123.08 -77.19
N ILE A 39 23.65 123.41 -77.82
CA ILE A 39 22.37 122.71 -77.59
C ILE A 39 22.55 121.21 -77.81
N LYS A 40 23.12 120.79 -78.95
CA LYS A 40 23.34 119.38 -79.24
C LYS A 40 24.29 118.70 -78.27
N GLN A 41 25.30 119.41 -77.76
CA GLN A 41 26.21 118.87 -76.75
C GLN A 41 25.53 118.67 -75.39
N LEU A 42 24.66 119.59 -74.98
CA LEU A 42 23.91 119.47 -73.74
C LEU A 42 22.81 118.40 -73.86
N GLU A 43 22.15 118.30 -75.01
CA GLU A 43 21.22 117.20 -75.30
C GLU A 43 21.88 115.82 -75.21
N ALA A 44 23.10 115.69 -75.73
CA ALA A 44 23.89 114.45 -75.61
C ALA A 44 24.33 114.13 -74.16
N LYS A 45 24.25 115.09 -73.25
CA LYS A 45 24.53 114.92 -71.81
C LYS A 45 23.25 114.70 -70.98
N GLY A 46 22.12 114.44 -71.63
CA GLY A 46 20.84 114.17 -70.97
C GLY A 46 20.00 115.41 -70.69
N TYR A 47 20.42 116.59 -71.13
CA TYR A 47 19.56 117.78 -71.06
C TYR A 47 18.53 117.78 -72.19
N GLU A 48 17.43 118.50 -72.03
CA GLU A 48 16.41 118.72 -73.05
C GLU A 48 16.24 120.23 -73.23
N LEU A 49 16.35 120.73 -74.46
CA LEU A 49 16.17 122.17 -74.72
C LEU A 49 14.75 122.58 -74.30
N PHE A 50 14.66 123.45 -73.30
CA PHE A 50 13.39 124.02 -72.86
C PHE A 50 13.08 125.31 -73.60
N LYS A 51 14.07 126.21 -73.73
CA LYS A 51 13.88 127.51 -74.38
C LYS A 51 15.19 128.15 -74.83
N ASP A 52 15.31 128.47 -76.11
CA ASP A 52 16.40 129.30 -76.65
C ASP A 52 15.93 130.76 -76.81
N ASN A 53 16.55 131.70 -76.08
CA ASN A 53 16.27 133.13 -76.17
C ASN A 53 17.31 133.89 -77.00
N PHE A 54 18.21 133.22 -77.74
CA PHE A 54 19.11 133.88 -78.69
C PHE A 54 18.38 134.15 -80.02
N PRO A 55 18.15 135.42 -80.42
CA PRO A 55 17.36 135.72 -81.60
C PRO A 55 18.14 135.43 -82.90
N ALA A 56 17.47 134.84 -83.89
CA ALA A 56 18.07 134.57 -85.19
C ALA A 56 18.33 135.89 -85.95
N GLY A 57 19.57 136.12 -86.36
CA GLY A 57 19.92 137.32 -87.12
C GLY A 57 20.26 138.55 -86.27
N GLU A 58 20.36 138.38 -84.95
CA GLU A 58 20.65 139.44 -83.99
C GLU A 58 21.94 140.21 -84.32
N LYS A 59 21.96 141.50 -83.98
CA LYS A 59 23.09 142.41 -84.21
C LYS A 59 23.66 142.90 -82.90
N PHE A 60 24.95 143.25 -82.92
CA PHE A 60 25.56 144.03 -81.87
C PHE A 60 24.86 145.39 -81.77
N ASP A 61 24.51 145.79 -80.56
CA ASP A 61 23.85 147.07 -80.32
C ASP A 61 24.82 148.26 -80.45
N ASN A 62 24.47 149.41 -79.88
CA ASN A 62 25.37 150.56 -79.83
C ASN A 62 25.44 151.09 -78.39
N ASP A 63 25.41 150.19 -77.40
CA ASP A 63 25.48 150.50 -75.97
C ASP A 63 26.82 150.06 -75.36
N ASP A 64 27.81 150.96 -75.40
CA ASP A 64 29.15 150.71 -74.86
C ASP A 64 29.19 150.44 -73.34
N LYS A 65 28.06 150.55 -72.62
CA LYS A 65 27.98 150.32 -71.18
C LYS A 65 27.49 148.91 -70.81
N ASN A 66 26.80 148.21 -71.69
CA ASN A 66 26.13 146.95 -71.37
C ASN A 66 26.36 145.89 -72.43
N ASP A 67 26.76 144.69 -72.03
CA ASP A 67 26.82 143.54 -72.92
C ASP A 67 25.40 142.99 -73.16
N GLN A 68 25.07 142.66 -74.42
CA GLN A 68 23.81 141.97 -74.73
C GLN A 68 23.86 140.56 -74.16
N THR A 69 22.91 140.19 -73.30
CA THR A 69 22.88 138.85 -72.68
C THR A 69 21.69 138.05 -73.17
N TYR A 70 21.94 136.83 -73.63
CA TYR A 70 20.94 135.87 -74.09
C TYR A 70 21.05 134.57 -73.30
N THR A 71 19.92 133.89 -73.09
CA THR A 71 19.88 132.64 -72.32
C THR A 71 19.30 131.49 -73.13
N VAL A 72 19.92 130.32 -73.00
CA VAL A 72 19.42 129.05 -73.56
C VAL A 72 19.17 128.12 -72.37
N ILE A 73 17.91 127.84 -72.08
CA ILE A 73 17.46 127.13 -70.88
C ILE A 73 17.15 125.68 -71.24
N PHE A 74 17.63 124.75 -70.41
CA PHE A 74 17.41 123.32 -70.53
C PHE A 74 16.62 122.79 -69.33
N LYS A 75 16.10 121.57 -69.47
CA LYS A 75 15.63 120.72 -68.37
C LYS A 75 16.38 119.39 -68.42
N HIS A 76 16.20 118.55 -67.43
CA HIS A 76 16.70 117.19 -67.50
C HIS A 76 15.72 116.35 -68.32
N HIS A 77 16.22 115.64 -69.34
CA HIS A 77 15.45 114.59 -69.99
C HIS A 77 15.17 113.49 -68.95
N ARG A 78 13.94 112.94 -69.00
CA ARG A 78 13.52 111.84 -68.13
C ARG A 78 12.84 110.75 -68.91
N GLU A 79 13.13 109.50 -68.55
CA GLU A 79 12.49 108.33 -69.12
C GLU A 79 11.99 107.35 -68.06
N ASN A 80 10.93 106.62 -68.38
CA ASN A 80 10.42 105.55 -67.51
C ASN A 80 11.30 104.33 -67.66
N VAL A 81 11.75 103.78 -66.53
CA VAL A 81 12.60 102.60 -66.49
C VAL A 81 11.95 101.46 -65.73
N ASP A 82 12.26 100.25 -66.18
CA ASP A 82 11.78 99.02 -65.55
C ASP A 82 12.53 98.71 -64.23
N PRO A 83 12.07 97.74 -63.43
CA PRO A 83 12.65 97.43 -62.12
C PRO A 83 14.10 96.95 -62.15
N ASN A 84 14.63 96.52 -63.30
CA ASN A 84 16.00 96.03 -63.44
C ASN A 84 16.99 97.14 -63.81
N HIS A 85 16.53 98.37 -64.04
CA HIS A 85 17.40 99.50 -64.33
C HIS A 85 18.28 99.86 -63.13
N SER A 86 19.54 100.21 -63.41
CA SER A 86 20.48 100.69 -62.38
C SER A 86 20.27 102.17 -62.09
N SER A 87 20.40 102.56 -60.82
CA SER A 87 20.41 103.97 -60.40
C SER A 87 21.80 104.36 -59.89
N ALA A 88 22.28 105.56 -60.23
CA ALA A 88 23.59 106.06 -59.82
C ALA A 88 23.76 106.17 -58.29
N ASP A 89 22.67 106.34 -57.54
CA ASP A 89 22.65 106.37 -56.07
C ASP A 89 22.67 104.97 -55.42
N GLY A 90 22.75 103.90 -56.23
CA GLY A 90 22.80 102.51 -55.77
C GLY A 90 21.45 101.92 -55.34
N THR A 91 20.36 102.69 -55.43
CA THR A 91 19.01 102.18 -55.17
C THR A 91 18.55 101.22 -56.28
N LYS A 92 17.68 100.27 -55.93
CA LYS A 92 17.18 99.24 -56.85
C LYS A 92 15.66 99.26 -56.97
N GLY A 93 15.17 98.83 -58.13
CA GLY A 93 13.76 98.56 -58.39
C GLY A 93 13.28 97.21 -57.85
N THR A 94 14.17 96.40 -57.26
CA THR A 94 13.84 95.06 -56.74
C THR A 94 14.26 94.88 -55.28
N LYS A 95 13.41 94.21 -54.49
CA LYS A 95 13.71 93.75 -53.12
C LYS A 95 13.32 92.27 -52.99
N THR A 96 14.24 91.44 -52.52
CA THR A 96 13.96 90.03 -52.22
C THR A 96 13.92 89.82 -50.72
N LEU A 97 12.82 89.25 -50.23
CA LEU A 97 12.66 88.85 -48.83
C LEU A 97 12.76 87.32 -48.72
N THR A 98 13.42 86.84 -47.67
CA THR A 98 13.58 85.41 -47.38
C THR A 98 12.82 85.05 -46.12
N GLU A 99 11.90 84.09 -46.21
CA GLU A 99 11.35 83.36 -45.06
C GLU A 99 12.33 82.27 -44.65
N THR A 100 12.55 82.12 -43.34
CA THR A 100 13.39 81.06 -42.75
C THR A 100 12.60 80.29 -41.70
N VAL A 101 12.53 78.97 -41.86
CA VAL A 101 11.89 78.06 -40.91
C VAL A 101 12.96 77.18 -40.26
N HIS A 102 13.11 77.32 -38.95
CA HIS A 102 13.96 76.45 -38.13
C HIS A 102 13.16 75.24 -37.65
N TYR A 103 13.78 74.06 -37.64
CA TYR A 103 13.17 72.83 -37.12
C TYR A 103 13.91 72.36 -35.87
N LYS A 104 13.24 72.34 -34.72
CA LYS A 104 13.86 72.01 -33.43
C LYS A 104 13.02 71.00 -32.65
N TYR A 105 13.66 70.24 -31.78
CA TYR A 105 12.98 69.46 -30.74
C TYR A 105 12.56 70.36 -29.58
N ALA A 106 11.68 69.86 -28.70
CA ALA A 106 11.22 70.59 -27.52
C ALA A 106 12.35 71.07 -26.59
N ASN A 107 13.47 70.35 -26.53
CA ASN A 107 14.67 70.72 -25.76
C ASN A 107 15.54 71.80 -26.45
N GLY A 108 15.13 72.29 -27.63
CA GLY A 108 15.81 73.34 -28.39
C GLY A 108 16.94 72.86 -29.30
N THR A 109 17.27 71.56 -29.33
CA THR A 109 18.25 71.02 -30.28
C THR A 109 17.66 70.95 -31.69
N LYS A 110 18.53 70.89 -32.70
CA LYS A 110 18.15 70.87 -34.10
C LYS A 110 17.48 69.53 -34.46
N ALA A 111 16.27 69.59 -35.01
CA ALA A 111 15.52 68.42 -35.47
C ALA A 111 15.72 68.15 -36.96
N ALA A 112 15.77 69.21 -37.78
CA ALA A 112 16.09 69.12 -39.20
C ALA A 112 16.83 70.38 -39.68
N GLU A 113 17.34 70.33 -40.91
CA GLU A 113 17.96 71.49 -41.58
C GLU A 113 16.93 72.59 -41.88
N ASP A 114 17.35 73.84 -41.75
CA ASP A 114 16.50 75.00 -42.01
C ASP A 114 15.99 74.99 -43.47
N GLN A 115 14.72 75.33 -43.65
CA GLN A 115 14.16 75.56 -44.97
C GLN A 115 13.92 77.05 -45.20
N THR A 116 14.12 77.49 -46.43
CA THR A 116 13.90 78.89 -46.82
C THR A 116 13.03 79.00 -48.07
N ALA A 117 12.27 80.08 -48.14
CA ALA A 117 11.50 80.46 -49.33
C ALA A 117 11.70 81.95 -49.59
N GLN A 118 11.67 82.37 -50.86
CA GLN A 118 11.88 83.77 -51.24
C GLN A 118 10.68 84.32 -52.01
N VAL A 119 10.44 85.62 -51.84
CA VAL A 119 9.55 86.43 -52.66
C VAL A 119 10.30 87.70 -53.10
N THR A 120 10.03 88.18 -54.31
CA THR A 120 10.72 89.35 -54.88
C THR A 120 9.72 90.39 -55.30
N PHE A 121 9.78 91.57 -54.69
CA PHE A 121 8.99 92.74 -55.03
C PHE A 121 9.68 93.56 -56.10
N THR A 122 8.88 94.19 -56.96
CA THR A 122 9.36 95.06 -58.04
C THR A 122 8.70 96.43 -57.99
N ARG A 123 9.40 97.48 -58.42
CA ARG A 123 8.85 98.83 -58.62
C ARG A 123 9.48 99.47 -59.84
N ASN A 124 8.67 100.14 -60.64
CA ASN A 124 9.14 100.94 -61.77
C ASN A 124 9.64 102.30 -61.27
N GLY A 125 10.46 102.98 -62.07
CA GLY A 125 11.04 104.28 -61.72
C GLY A 125 11.10 105.23 -62.90
N VAL A 126 11.50 106.47 -62.62
CA VAL A 126 11.78 107.49 -63.64
C VAL A 126 13.25 107.85 -63.54
N LEU A 127 14.03 107.57 -64.59
CA LEU A 127 15.43 107.94 -64.70
C LEU A 127 15.54 109.41 -65.08
N ASP A 128 16.50 110.09 -64.45
CA ASP A 128 16.95 111.42 -64.82
C ASP A 128 18.28 111.29 -65.56
N ASP A 129 18.30 111.61 -66.86
CA ASP A 129 19.42 111.26 -67.75
C ASP A 129 20.68 112.10 -67.50
N VAL A 130 20.54 113.22 -66.78
CA VAL A 130 21.66 114.07 -66.38
C VAL A 130 22.34 113.50 -65.13
N THR A 131 21.55 113.13 -64.11
CA THR A 131 22.09 112.64 -62.83
C THR A 131 22.36 111.13 -62.81
N GLY A 132 21.70 110.38 -63.70
CA GLY A 132 21.67 108.92 -63.69
C GLY A 132 20.90 108.32 -62.51
N ILE A 133 20.17 109.13 -61.73
CA ILE A 133 19.40 108.70 -60.55
C ILE A 133 17.99 108.32 -60.97
N VAL A 134 17.47 107.21 -60.41
CA VAL A 134 16.10 106.76 -60.63
C VAL A 134 15.22 107.12 -59.44
N ALA A 135 14.19 107.93 -59.68
CA ALA A 135 13.12 108.17 -58.71
C ALA A 135 12.15 106.96 -58.72
N TRP A 136 12.40 105.99 -57.84
CA TRP A 136 11.57 104.77 -57.76
C TRP A 136 10.16 105.04 -57.23
N GLY A 137 9.16 104.46 -57.89
CA GLY A 137 7.76 104.53 -57.49
C GLY A 137 7.40 103.60 -56.31
N LYS A 138 6.10 103.37 -56.14
CA LYS A 138 5.59 102.38 -55.18
C LYS A 138 5.89 100.97 -55.66
N TRP A 139 6.02 100.02 -54.73
CA TRP A 139 6.06 98.59 -55.05
C TRP A 139 4.81 98.18 -55.83
N ASN A 140 5.02 97.43 -56.91
CA ASN A 140 3.98 96.96 -57.82
C ASN A 140 3.05 95.96 -57.11
N GLU A 141 3.61 95.08 -56.29
CA GLU A 141 2.87 94.10 -55.50
C GLU A 141 2.64 94.61 -54.07
N ALA A 142 1.40 94.58 -53.57
CA ALA A 142 1.11 95.00 -52.19
C ALA A 142 1.66 93.98 -51.16
N SER A 143 1.57 92.69 -51.48
CA SER A 143 2.10 91.56 -50.71
C SER A 143 2.39 90.38 -51.62
N GLN A 144 3.22 89.45 -51.15
CA GLN A 144 3.47 88.18 -51.83
C GLN A 144 3.53 87.02 -50.84
N SER A 145 3.04 85.86 -51.29
CA SER A 145 3.03 84.62 -50.52
C SER A 145 4.25 83.77 -50.84
N TYR A 146 4.89 83.23 -49.80
CA TYR A 146 5.97 82.29 -49.95
C TYR A 146 5.45 80.94 -50.45
N LYS A 147 6.31 80.16 -51.12
CA LYS A 147 6.01 78.75 -51.41
C LYS A 147 5.83 78.00 -50.08
N ALA A 148 4.77 77.21 -49.98
CA ALA A 148 4.52 76.40 -48.79
C ALA A 148 5.70 75.47 -48.50
N LEU A 149 6.21 75.53 -47.27
CA LEU A 149 7.29 74.67 -46.79
C LEU A 149 6.68 73.53 -45.98
N THR A 150 6.91 72.29 -46.41
CA THR A 150 6.41 71.10 -45.70
C THR A 150 7.48 70.68 -44.70
N SER A 151 7.08 70.60 -43.43
CA SER A 151 7.94 70.17 -42.34
C SER A 151 8.39 68.73 -42.59
N PRO A 152 9.69 68.40 -42.47
CA PRO A 152 10.19 67.04 -42.64
C PRO A 152 9.45 66.02 -41.76
N THR A 153 9.21 64.81 -42.27
CA THR A 153 8.73 63.73 -41.40
C THR A 153 9.90 63.20 -40.58
N ILE A 154 9.74 63.14 -39.27
CA ILE A 154 10.71 62.55 -38.33
C ILE A 154 9.94 61.43 -37.60
N ALA A 155 10.42 60.19 -37.67
CA ALA A 155 9.75 59.04 -37.05
C ALA A 155 9.65 59.21 -35.52
N GLY A 156 8.47 58.97 -34.95
CA GLY A 156 8.16 59.16 -33.53
C GLY A 156 8.13 60.62 -33.08
N TYR A 157 8.02 61.57 -34.00
CA TYR A 157 7.82 62.98 -33.66
C TYR A 157 6.81 63.69 -34.58
N THR A 158 5.86 64.38 -33.95
CA THR A 158 4.89 65.24 -34.63
C THR A 158 5.34 66.71 -34.66
N PRO A 159 5.41 67.36 -35.84
CA PRO A 159 5.70 68.79 -35.94
C PRO A 159 4.52 69.66 -35.50
N SER A 160 4.79 70.76 -34.81
CA SER A 160 3.79 71.74 -34.36
C SER A 160 3.00 72.38 -35.51
N GLU A 161 3.59 72.43 -36.71
CA GLU A 161 2.94 72.86 -37.96
C GLU A 161 3.47 71.97 -39.09
N ALA A 162 2.61 71.15 -39.71
CA ALA A 162 3.03 70.23 -40.76
C ALA A 162 3.38 70.93 -42.08
N VAL A 163 2.75 72.08 -42.37
CA VAL A 163 3.00 72.88 -43.56
C VAL A 163 2.97 74.35 -43.19
N VAL A 164 4.12 75.02 -43.28
CA VAL A 164 4.27 76.44 -43.02
C VAL A 164 3.84 77.24 -44.24
N LYS A 165 2.85 78.12 -44.05
CA LYS A 165 2.35 79.04 -45.07
C LYS A 165 2.37 80.47 -44.53
N ARG A 166 3.19 81.33 -45.12
CA ARG A 166 3.29 82.75 -44.74
C ARG A 166 3.29 83.66 -45.96
N SER A 167 3.21 84.97 -45.72
CA SER A 167 3.27 86.02 -46.74
C SER A 167 3.93 87.26 -46.14
N SER A 168 4.55 88.08 -46.98
CA SER A 168 5.12 89.37 -46.58
C SER A 168 4.46 90.50 -47.36
N ASN A 169 4.31 91.64 -46.70
CA ASN A 169 3.89 92.89 -47.34
C ASN A 169 5.10 93.59 -47.97
N SER A 170 4.87 94.44 -48.97
CA SER A 170 5.94 95.14 -49.69
C SER A 170 6.74 96.15 -48.86
N ASP A 171 6.16 96.65 -47.77
CA ASP A 171 6.80 97.52 -46.79
C ASP A 171 7.69 96.78 -45.78
N ALA A 172 7.67 95.43 -45.76
CA ALA A 172 8.50 94.63 -44.85
C ALA A 172 9.95 94.61 -45.31
N GLU A 173 10.90 94.97 -44.44
CA GLU A 173 12.33 95.00 -44.77
C GLU A 173 13.01 93.62 -44.65
N GLN A 174 12.35 92.67 -44.00
CA GLN A 174 12.83 91.29 -43.84
C GLN A 174 11.65 90.32 -43.90
N GLY A 175 11.92 89.08 -44.33
CA GLY A 175 10.92 88.01 -44.28
C GLY A 175 10.76 87.45 -42.85
N PRO A 176 9.73 86.62 -42.61
CA PRO A 176 9.49 86.03 -41.30
C PRO A 176 10.53 84.95 -40.98
N THR A 177 10.92 84.90 -39.70
CA THR A 177 11.69 83.79 -39.13
C THR A 177 10.85 83.12 -38.06
N LEU A 178 10.65 81.81 -38.16
CA LEU A 178 9.87 81.02 -37.19
C LEU A 178 10.53 79.68 -36.88
N THR A 179 10.03 78.99 -35.85
CA THR A 179 10.49 77.67 -35.45
C THR A 179 9.32 76.70 -35.39
N VAL A 180 9.42 75.58 -36.09
CA VAL A 180 8.54 74.42 -35.92
C VAL A 180 9.16 73.51 -34.87
N ILE A 181 8.37 73.14 -33.86
CA ILE A 181 8.80 72.28 -32.76
C ILE A 181 8.30 70.87 -33.01
N TYR A 182 9.20 69.89 -32.95
CA TYR A 182 8.85 68.46 -32.97
C TYR A 182 8.65 67.96 -31.56
N THR A 183 7.46 67.42 -31.30
CA THR A 183 7.07 66.79 -30.05
C THR A 183 7.11 65.28 -30.22
N ALA A 184 7.76 64.58 -29.29
CA ALA A 184 7.83 63.13 -29.32
C ALA A 184 6.43 62.52 -29.22
N ASP A 185 6.18 61.49 -30.01
CA ASP A 185 4.92 60.76 -30.03
C ASP A 185 4.84 59.80 -28.83
N ALA A 186 3.61 59.47 -28.42
CA ALA A 186 3.38 58.58 -27.28
C ALA A 186 3.55 57.12 -27.71
N GLN A 187 4.27 56.34 -26.91
CA GLN A 187 4.62 54.94 -27.16
C GLN A 187 4.17 54.03 -26.01
N LYS A 188 4.07 52.73 -26.29
CA LYS A 188 3.66 51.71 -25.33
C LYS A 188 4.58 50.51 -25.28
N VAL A 189 4.76 49.99 -24.07
CA VAL A 189 5.55 48.79 -23.78
C VAL A 189 4.71 47.84 -22.92
N HIS A 190 4.80 46.55 -23.23
CA HIS A 190 4.18 45.46 -22.47
C HIS A 190 5.27 44.52 -21.95
N VAL A 191 5.37 44.38 -20.62
CA VAL A 191 6.23 43.39 -19.98
C VAL A 191 5.40 42.21 -19.47
N GLN A 192 5.59 41.04 -20.08
CA GLN A 192 4.79 39.84 -19.83
C GLN A 192 5.57 38.84 -18.99
N TYR A 193 5.01 38.47 -17.84
CA TYR A 193 5.53 37.43 -16.95
C TYR A 193 4.88 36.10 -17.33
N ILE A 194 5.68 35.13 -17.73
CA ILE A 194 5.22 33.87 -18.34
C ILE A 194 5.75 32.69 -17.54
N ASP A 195 4.89 31.73 -17.24
CA ASP A 195 5.29 30.38 -16.87
C ASP A 195 5.71 29.62 -18.13
N GLY A 196 7.01 29.38 -18.29
CA GLY A 196 7.58 28.72 -19.46
C GLY A 196 7.41 27.20 -19.48
N GLU A 197 6.80 26.59 -18.46
CA GLU A 197 6.49 25.15 -18.47
C GLU A 197 5.06 24.87 -18.91
N THR A 198 4.13 25.79 -18.65
CA THR A 198 2.73 25.68 -19.05
C THR A 198 2.34 26.63 -20.20
N ASP A 199 3.27 27.49 -20.63
CA ASP A 199 3.05 28.60 -21.58
C ASP A 199 1.95 29.60 -21.11
N GLN A 200 1.69 29.65 -19.81
CA GLN A 200 0.67 30.52 -19.23
C GLN A 200 1.22 31.93 -18.95
N MET A 201 0.49 32.96 -19.38
CA MET A 201 0.74 34.34 -18.93
C MET A 201 0.26 34.53 -17.49
N LEU A 202 1.19 34.90 -16.60
CA LEU A 202 0.96 35.11 -15.18
C LEU A 202 0.52 36.55 -14.88
N ARG A 203 1.14 37.51 -15.56
CA ARG A 203 0.91 38.95 -15.40
C ARG A 203 1.41 39.71 -16.62
N GLN A 204 0.79 40.83 -16.95
CA GLN A 204 1.31 41.83 -17.88
C GLN A 204 1.36 43.19 -17.20
N ASP A 205 2.48 43.89 -17.33
CA ASP A 205 2.64 45.26 -16.87
C ASP A 205 2.74 46.17 -18.11
N ASP A 206 1.84 47.15 -18.20
CA ASP A 206 1.75 48.10 -19.31
C ASP A 206 2.39 49.43 -18.92
N LEU A 207 3.21 49.97 -19.82
CA LEU A 207 3.91 51.24 -19.64
C LEU A 207 3.66 52.15 -20.83
N ASP A 208 3.34 53.41 -20.55
CA ASP A 208 3.26 54.48 -21.53
C ASP A 208 4.43 55.46 -21.34
N GLY A 209 4.96 55.99 -22.44
CA GLY A 209 6.01 57.01 -22.44
C GLY A 209 6.12 57.70 -23.78
N TYR A 210 7.21 58.42 -24.01
CA TYR A 210 7.44 59.13 -25.27
C TYR A 210 8.65 58.59 -26.01
N THR A 211 8.65 58.71 -27.35
CA THR A 211 9.79 58.31 -28.18
C THR A 211 11.13 58.80 -27.62
N ASP A 212 12.13 57.91 -27.64
CA ASP A 212 13.50 58.09 -27.13
C ASP A 212 13.66 58.21 -25.60
N GLU A 213 12.57 58.24 -24.83
CA GLU A 213 12.58 58.22 -23.37
C GLU A 213 13.03 56.84 -22.85
N THR A 214 13.84 56.81 -21.79
CA THR A 214 14.19 55.56 -21.11
C THR A 214 12.97 55.00 -20.38
N ILE A 215 12.65 53.73 -20.62
CA ILE A 215 11.52 53.05 -19.97
C ILE A 215 11.81 52.98 -18.47
N PRO A 216 11.01 53.63 -17.60
CA PRO A 216 11.28 53.72 -16.17
C PRO A 216 10.78 52.46 -15.43
N TYR A 217 11.24 51.28 -15.86
CA TYR A 217 10.78 49.99 -15.37
C TYR A 217 11.94 49.09 -14.96
N SER A 218 11.67 48.19 -14.01
CA SER A 218 12.58 47.14 -13.60
C SER A 218 11.80 45.86 -13.32
N THR A 219 12.27 44.75 -13.86
CA THR A 219 11.68 43.42 -13.67
C THR A 219 11.90 42.86 -12.27
N ALA A 220 12.80 43.45 -11.47
CA ALA A 220 13.29 42.91 -10.20
C ALA A 220 12.17 42.63 -9.17
N GLU A 221 11.18 43.53 -9.03
CA GLU A 221 10.07 43.31 -8.09
C GLU A 221 9.13 42.19 -8.55
N GLY A 222 8.85 42.12 -9.85
CA GLY A 222 8.06 41.04 -10.43
C GLY A 222 8.76 39.69 -10.29
N ILE A 223 10.05 39.63 -10.60
CA ILE A 223 10.89 38.43 -10.44
C ILE A 223 10.84 37.96 -8.98
N LYS A 224 11.13 38.86 -8.03
CA LYS A 224 11.09 38.53 -6.60
C LYS A 224 9.73 38.03 -6.12
N LYS A 225 8.63 38.59 -6.65
CA LYS A 225 7.28 38.12 -6.34
C LYS A 225 7.09 36.67 -6.81
N PHE A 226 7.36 36.38 -8.07
CA PHE A 226 7.14 35.03 -8.61
C PHE A 226 8.10 34.00 -8.02
N GLU A 227 9.35 34.37 -7.73
CA GLU A 227 10.26 33.51 -6.97
C GLU A 227 9.72 33.19 -5.56
N GLY A 228 9.07 34.14 -4.91
CA GLY A 228 8.36 33.92 -3.64
C GLY A 228 7.12 33.04 -3.74
N ASP A 229 6.54 32.92 -4.94
CA ASP A 229 5.40 32.05 -5.26
C ASP A 229 5.85 30.65 -5.76
N GLY A 230 7.14 30.32 -5.66
CA GLY A 230 7.69 29.01 -6.03
C GLY A 230 8.28 28.91 -7.44
N TYR A 231 8.34 30.01 -8.20
CA TYR A 231 8.97 30.03 -9.52
C TYR A 231 10.50 30.20 -9.42
N GLU A 232 11.21 29.90 -10.51
CA GLU A 232 12.63 30.15 -10.68
C GLU A 232 12.83 30.92 -11.99
N LEU A 233 13.55 32.05 -11.96
CA LEU A 233 13.82 32.83 -13.16
C LEU A 233 14.58 31.99 -14.19
N PHE A 234 13.99 31.77 -15.34
CA PHE A 234 14.64 31.09 -16.45
C PHE A 234 15.29 32.07 -17.42
N LYS A 235 14.57 33.13 -17.80
CA LYS A 235 15.06 34.13 -18.73
C LYS A 235 14.35 35.48 -18.59
N ASP A 236 15.12 36.54 -18.41
CA ASP A 236 14.63 37.91 -18.53
C ASP A 236 15.00 38.47 -19.90
N ASN A 237 14.01 38.79 -20.73
CA ASN A 237 14.21 39.43 -22.03
C ASN A 237 13.99 40.96 -21.99
N PHE A 238 13.79 41.57 -20.82
CA PHE A 238 13.71 43.03 -20.70
C PHE A 238 15.13 43.65 -20.63
N PRO A 239 15.57 44.42 -21.63
CA PRO A 239 16.92 44.97 -21.64
C PRO A 239 17.09 46.10 -20.61
N ALA A 240 18.26 46.17 -19.98
CA ALA A 240 18.56 47.23 -19.03
C ALA A 240 18.76 48.58 -19.75
N GLY A 241 18.01 49.61 -19.32
CA GLY A 241 18.11 50.96 -19.88
C GLY A 241 17.45 51.13 -21.25
N GLU A 242 16.55 50.20 -21.60
CA GLU A 242 15.77 50.23 -22.83
C GLU A 242 14.94 51.51 -22.97
N LYS A 243 14.63 51.89 -24.20
CA LYS A 243 13.88 53.11 -24.53
C LYS A 243 12.59 52.80 -25.25
N PHE A 244 11.62 53.69 -25.12
CA PHE A 244 10.49 53.74 -26.03
C PHE A 244 10.99 54.02 -27.44
N ASP A 245 10.55 53.21 -28.41
CA ASP A 245 10.99 53.33 -29.79
C ASP A 245 10.31 54.50 -30.52
N ASN A 246 10.39 54.51 -31.85
CA ASN A 246 9.81 55.52 -32.71
C ASN A 246 8.83 54.91 -33.74
N ASP A 247 8.25 53.75 -33.41
CA ASP A 247 7.29 53.05 -34.25
C ASP A 247 5.87 53.18 -33.69
N ASP A 248 5.17 54.23 -34.12
CA ASP A 248 3.78 54.50 -33.70
C ASP A 248 2.78 53.42 -34.11
N THR A 249 3.19 52.41 -34.88
CA THR A 249 2.32 51.33 -35.34
C THR A 249 2.40 50.06 -34.51
N ASN A 250 3.48 49.84 -33.76
CA ASN A 250 3.71 48.60 -33.01
C ASN A 250 4.15 48.89 -31.58
N ASP A 251 3.46 48.32 -30.61
CA ASP A 251 3.88 48.35 -29.21
C ASP A 251 5.09 47.41 -28.99
N GLN A 252 5.97 47.75 -28.06
CA GLN A 252 7.13 46.93 -27.70
C GLN A 252 6.74 45.82 -26.70
N PHE A 253 7.18 44.58 -26.93
CA PHE A 253 6.89 43.45 -26.04
C PHE A 253 8.16 42.81 -25.50
N TYR A 254 8.21 42.64 -24.17
CA TYR A 254 9.29 41.94 -23.49
C TYR A 254 8.72 40.85 -22.58
N THR A 255 9.39 39.70 -22.51
CA THR A 255 8.94 38.58 -21.68
C THR A 255 9.92 38.29 -20.55
N VAL A 256 9.40 38.04 -19.36
CA VAL A 256 10.13 37.46 -18.22
C VAL A 256 9.61 36.04 -18.02
N ILE A 257 10.44 35.05 -18.33
CA ILE A 257 10.06 33.64 -18.38
C ILE A 257 10.59 32.93 -17.14
N PHE A 258 9.70 32.21 -16.48
CA PHE A 258 10.00 31.41 -15.31
C PHE A 258 9.90 29.92 -15.60
N LYS A 259 10.51 29.12 -14.74
CA LYS A 259 10.24 27.69 -14.57
C LYS A 259 9.71 27.47 -13.16
N HIS A 260 9.22 26.28 -12.88
CA HIS A 260 8.88 25.93 -11.52
C HIS A 260 10.17 25.58 -10.77
N HIS A 261 10.37 26.19 -9.60
CA HIS A 261 11.42 25.74 -8.70
C HIS A 261 11.07 24.34 -8.19
N ARG A 262 12.10 23.50 -8.02
CA ARG A 262 11.95 22.12 -7.60
C ARG A 262 13.00 21.71 -6.60
N GLU A 263 12.56 21.01 -5.57
CA GLU A 263 13.44 20.44 -4.55
C GLU A 263 13.18 18.95 -4.30
N ASN A 264 14.21 18.23 -3.88
CA ASN A 264 14.07 16.83 -3.51
C ASN A 264 13.50 16.74 -2.10
N VAL A 265 12.44 15.94 -1.94
CA VAL A 265 11.76 15.76 -0.65
C VAL A 265 11.79 14.30 -0.21
N ASP A 266 11.79 14.11 1.11
CA ASP A 266 11.78 12.81 1.73
C ASP A 266 10.38 12.16 1.70
N PRO A 267 10.25 10.86 2.05
CA PRO A 267 8.99 10.13 1.98
C PRO A 267 7.87 10.64 2.90
N ASN A 268 8.20 11.46 3.90
CA ASN A 268 7.24 12.01 4.87
C ASN A 268 6.65 13.35 4.41
N HIS A 269 7.16 13.94 3.33
CA HIS A 269 6.65 15.19 2.79
C HIS A 269 5.19 15.04 2.31
N SER A 270 4.39 16.10 2.50
CA SER A 270 3.02 16.17 2.00
C SER A 270 2.98 16.59 0.54
N SER A 271 2.02 16.07 -0.23
CA SER A 271 1.74 16.53 -1.59
C SER A 271 0.33 17.14 -1.66
N ALA A 272 0.18 18.24 -2.40
CA ALA A 272 -1.11 18.94 -2.55
C ALA A 272 -2.20 18.07 -3.21
N ASP A 273 -1.81 17.10 -4.05
CA ASP A 273 -2.72 16.14 -4.67
C ASP A 273 -3.12 14.95 -3.75
N GLY A 274 -2.66 14.97 -2.50
CA GLY A 274 -2.96 13.94 -1.49
C GLY A 274 -2.16 12.64 -1.64
N THR A 275 -1.28 12.53 -2.64
CA THR A 275 -0.38 11.38 -2.77
C THR A 275 0.66 11.36 -1.66
N LYS A 276 1.17 10.16 -1.33
CA LYS A 276 2.13 9.96 -0.24
C LYS A 276 3.39 9.26 -0.72
N GLY A 277 4.50 9.56 -0.03
CA GLY A 277 5.78 8.87 -0.16
C GLY A 277 5.82 7.53 0.60
N THR A 278 4.76 7.16 1.30
CA THR A 278 4.67 5.93 2.09
C THR A 278 3.45 5.09 1.72
N LYS A 279 3.63 3.77 1.70
CA LYS A 279 2.55 2.77 1.57
C LYS A 279 2.79 1.66 2.58
N THR A 280 1.76 1.31 3.34
CA THR A 280 1.81 0.19 4.30
C THR A 280 0.92 -0.94 3.81
N LEU A 281 1.49 -2.13 3.70
CA LEU A 281 0.77 -3.34 3.34
C LEU A 281 0.63 -4.22 4.59
N THR A 282 -0.54 -4.82 4.75
CA THR A 282 -0.84 -5.73 5.86
C THR A 282 -0.97 -7.16 5.33
N GLU A 283 -0.15 -8.07 5.83
CA GLU A 283 -0.38 -9.52 5.72
C GLU A 283 -1.42 -9.93 6.75
N THR A 284 -2.39 -10.75 6.35
CA THR A 284 -3.41 -11.32 7.23
C THR A 284 -3.39 -12.85 7.13
N VAL A 285 -3.25 -13.51 8.29
CA VAL A 285 -3.28 -14.96 8.41
C VAL A 285 -4.52 -15.36 9.20
N HIS A 286 -5.41 -16.11 8.55
CA HIS A 286 -6.57 -16.72 9.18
C HIS A 286 -6.23 -18.10 9.73
N TYR A 287 -6.80 -18.47 10.87
CA TYR A 287 -6.63 -19.80 11.47
C TYR A 287 -7.96 -20.52 11.55
N LYS A 288 -8.10 -21.63 10.83
CA LYS A 288 -9.35 -22.38 10.71
C LYS A 288 -9.14 -23.87 10.88
N TYR A 289 -10.19 -24.57 11.33
CA TYR A 289 -10.24 -26.03 11.25
C TYR A 289 -10.58 -26.49 9.82
N ALA A 290 -10.39 -27.79 9.53
CA ALA A 290 -10.69 -28.37 8.22
C ALA A 290 -12.15 -28.14 7.75
N ASN A 291 -13.11 -28.03 8.68
CA ASN A 291 -14.52 -27.73 8.38
C ASN A 291 -14.79 -26.22 8.10
N GLY A 292 -13.75 -25.39 8.14
CA GLY A 292 -13.82 -23.94 7.89
C GLY A 292 -14.22 -23.08 9.09
N THR A 293 -14.52 -23.67 10.25
CA THR A 293 -14.78 -22.88 11.48
C THR A 293 -13.48 -22.29 12.01
N LYS A 294 -13.61 -21.22 12.79
CA LYS A 294 -12.47 -20.48 13.33
C LYS A 294 -11.74 -21.32 14.39
N ALA A 295 -10.43 -21.49 14.21
CA ALA A 295 -9.56 -22.19 15.16
C ALA A 295 -8.86 -21.22 16.12
N ALA A 296 -8.43 -20.06 15.63
CA ALA A 296 -7.84 -18.99 16.43
C ALA A 296 -8.15 -17.60 15.83
N GLU A 297 -7.82 -16.53 16.57
CA GLU A 297 -7.91 -15.15 16.10
C GLU A 297 -6.88 -14.86 14.99
N ASP A 298 -7.27 -14.04 14.02
CA ASP A 298 -6.40 -13.64 12.91
C ASP A 298 -5.15 -12.93 13.45
N GLN A 299 -4.01 -13.22 12.83
CA GLN A 299 -2.77 -12.48 13.07
C GLN A 299 -2.43 -11.64 11.85
N THR A 300 -1.86 -10.48 12.10
CA THR A 300 -1.44 -9.55 11.04
C THR A 300 0.00 -9.08 11.25
N ALA A 301 0.72 -8.91 10.16
CA ALA A 301 2.02 -8.25 10.13
C ALA A 301 1.99 -7.14 9.08
N GLN A 302 2.80 -6.09 9.29
CA GLN A 302 2.85 -4.97 8.36
C GLN A 302 4.27 -4.75 7.84
N VAL A 303 4.35 -4.27 6.61
CA VAL A 303 5.56 -3.72 6.01
C VAL A 303 5.24 -2.36 5.42
N THR A 304 6.21 -1.45 5.47
CA THR A 304 6.06 -0.10 4.93
C THR A 304 7.12 0.12 3.86
N PHE A 305 6.67 0.60 2.70
CA PHE A 305 7.52 1.04 1.60
C PHE A 305 7.64 2.56 1.62
N THR A 306 8.80 3.04 1.20
CA THR A 306 9.10 4.48 1.12
C THR A 306 9.58 4.85 -0.27
N ARG A 307 9.28 6.07 -0.72
CA ARG A 307 9.83 6.65 -1.96
C ARG A 307 10.10 8.12 -1.75
N ASN A 308 11.25 8.58 -2.26
CA ASN A 308 11.56 10.00 -2.33
C ASN A 308 10.82 10.63 -3.52
N GLY A 309 10.67 11.94 -3.51
CA GLY A 309 10.00 12.68 -4.58
C GLY A 309 10.68 13.99 -4.90
N VAL A 310 10.17 14.66 -5.94
CA VAL A 310 10.56 16.02 -6.30
C VAL A 310 9.34 16.90 -6.13
N LEU A 311 9.40 17.84 -5.18
CA LEU A 311 8.37 18.83 -4.97
C LEU A 311 8.46 19.90 -6.06
N ASP A 312 7.30 20.31 -6.55
CA ASP A 312 7.13 21.46 -7.42
C ASP A 312 6.53 22.60 -6.58
N ASP A 313 7.32 23.65 -6.33
CA ASP A 313 6.98 24.68 -5.34
C ASP A 313 5.81 25.57 -5.76
N VAL A 314 5.54 25.66 -7.07
CA VAL A 314 4.41 26.40 -7.62
C VAL A 314 3.10 25.66 -7.35
N THR A 315 3.07 24.35 -7.62
CA THR A 315 1.85 23.53 -7.51
C THR A 315 1.67 22.90 -6.13
N GLY A 316 2.75 22.78 -5.35
CA GLY A 316 2.81 22.01 -4.11
C GLY A 316 2.69 20.49 -4.32
N ILE A 317 2.80 20.01 -5.57
CA ILE A 317 2.66 18.59 -5.92
C ILE A 317 4.03 17.92 -5.90
N VAL A 318 4.10 16.73 -5.30
CA VAL A 318 5.31 15.91 -5.28
C VAL A 318 5.25 14.87 -6.40
N ALA A 319 6.15 14.97 -7.37
CA ALA A 319 6.42 13.92 -8.34
C ALA A 319 7.19 12.78 -7.66
N TRP A 320 6.46 11.83 -7.08
CA TRP A 320 7.06 10.69 -6.38
C TRP A 320 7.83 9.76 -7.32
N GLY A 321 9.05 9.40 -6.92
CA GLY A 321 9.90 8.47 -7.64
C GLY A 321 9.49 7.00 -7.49
N LYS A 322 10.43 6.11 -7.80
CA LYS A 322 10.27 4.67 -7.55
C LYS A 322 10.32 4.38 -6.04
N TRP A 323 9.63 3.33 -5.62
CA TRP A 323 9.80 2.76 -4.28
C TRP A 323 11.29 2.43 -4.03
N ASN A 324 11.80 2.88 -2.89
CA ASN A 324 13.19 2.71 -2.47
C ASN A 324 13.49 1.21 -2.25
N GLU A 325 12.54 0.48 -1.65
CA GLU A 325 12.63 -0.96 -1.47
C GLU A 325 11.92 -1.70 -2.61
N ALA A 326 12.57 -2.68 -3.23
CA ALA A 326 11.93 -3.55 -4.24
C ALA A 326 10.94 -4.54 -3.61
N SER A 327 11.24 -5.00 -2.40
CA SER A 327 10.41 -5.92 -1.61
C SER A 327 10.71 -5.76 -0.12
N GLN A 328 9.71 -6.05 0.72
CA GLN A 328 9.85 -6.09 2.18
C GLN A 328 9.31 -7.43 2.71
N SER A 329 9.97 -7.98 3.72
CA SER A 329 9.54 -9.22 4.38
C SER A 329 8.75 -8.92 5.65
N TYR A 330 7.62 -9.60 5.81
CA TYR A 330 6.81 -9.49 7.02
C TYR A 330 7.53 -10.12 8.22
N LYS A 331 7.21 -9.65 9.42
CA LYS A 331 7.61 -10.33 10.65
C LYS A 331 6.98 -11.73 10.64
N ALA A 332 7.78 -12.76 10.91
CA ALA A 332 7.28 -14.13 10.99
C ALA A 332 6.15 -14.25 12.02
N LEU A 333 5.03 -14.84 11.61
CA LEU A 333 3.87 -15.11 12.45
C LEU A 333 3.87 -16.58 12.83
N THR A 334 3.96 -16.86 14.12
CA THR A 334 3.91 -18.24 14.64
C THR A 334 2.45 -18.62 14.86
N SER A 335 2.02 -19.70 14.22
CA SER A 335 0.68 -20.27 14.36
C SER A 335 0.44 -20.69 15.82
N PRO A 336 -0.70 -20.34 16.43
CA PRO A 336 -1.02 -20.74 17.80
C PRO A 336 -0.92 -22.25 18.02
N THR A 337 -0.52 -22.69 19.21
CA THR A 337 -0.62 -24.10 19.57
C THR A 337 -2.05 -24.39 20.02
N ILE A 338 -2.69 -25.40 19.41
CA ILE A 338 -4.02 -25.91 19.78
C ILE A 338 -3.81 -27.38 20.13
N ALA A 339 -4.20 -27.80 21.34
CA ALA A 339 -4.02 -29.18 21.79
C ALA A 339 -4.82 -30.15 20.91
N GLY A 340 -4.20 -31.26 20.48
CA GLY A 340 -4.77 -32.26 19.57
C GLY A 340 -4.99 -31.77 18.14
N TYR A 341 -4.36 -30.65 17.74
CA TYR A 341 -4.38 -30.18 16.35
C TYR A 341 -3.03 -29.66 15.86
N THR A 342 -2.62 -30.13 14.69
CA THR A 342 -1.43 -29.66 13.98
C THR A 342 -1.77 -28.60 12.91
N PRO A 343 -1.15 -27.41 12.92
CA PRO A 343 -1.33 -26.40 11.86
C PRO A 343 -0.61 -26.79 10.57
N SER A 344 -1.21 -26.49 9.42
CA SER A 344 -0.63 -26.73 8.09
C SER A 344 0.69 -26.00 7.84
N GLU A 345 0.92 -24.89 8.53
CA GLU A 345 2.18 -24.14 8.54
C GLU A 345 2.42 -23.62 9.96
N ALA A 346 3.49 -24.06 10.63
CA ALA A 346 3.76 -23.69 12.02
C ALA A 346 4.25 -22.23 12.17
N VAL A 347 4.95 -21.72 11.14
CA VAL A 347 5.44 -20.34 11.10
C VAL A 347 5.25 -19.80 9.69
N VAL A 348 4.38 -18.80 9.55
CA VAL A 348 4.12 -18.13 8.28
C VAL A 348 5.19 -17.08 8.03
N LYS A 349 5.88 -17.20 6.89
CA LYS A 349 6.86 -16.25 6.40
C LYS A 349 6.52 -15.84 4.98
N ARG A 350 6.21 -14.57 4.77
CA ARG A 350 5.93 -14.01 3.43
C ARG A 350 6.66 -12.68 3.26
N SER A 351 6.64 -12.21 2.02
CA SER A 351 7.15 -10.90 1.60
C SER A 351 6.21 -10.32 0.56
N SER A 352 6.19 -9.00 0.43
CA SER A 352 5.51 -8.29 -0.65
C SER A 352 6.52 -7.52 -1.48
N ASN A 353 6.24 -7.40 -2.78
CA ASN A 353 6.94 -6.49 -3.67
C ASN A 353 6.32 -5.09 -3.55
N SER A 354 7.08 -4.06 -3.91
CA SER A 354 6.62 -2.66 -3.76
C SER A 354 5.49 -2.26 -4.72
N ASP A 355 5.32 -2.99 -5.82
CA ASP A 355 4.22 -2.85 -6.78
C ASP A 355 2.89 -3.48 -6.29
N ALA A 356 2.90 -4.25 -5.19
CA ALA A 356 1.69 -4.85 -4.65
C ALA A 356 0.81 -3.80 -3.95
N GLU A 357 -0.48 -3.72 -4.28
CA GLU A 357 -1.42 -2.77 -3.67
C GLU A 357 -1.98 -3.25 -2.33
N GLN A 358 -1.89 -4.55 -2.04
CA GLN A 358 -2.33 -5.17 -0.79
C GLN A 358 -1.37 -6.26 -0.37
N GLY A 359 -1.27 -6.52 0.93
CA GLY A 359 -0.51 -7.65 1.44
C GLY A 359 -1.23 -8.98 1.19
N PRO A 360 -0.53 -10.11 1.36
CA PRO A 360 -1.11 -11.43 1.17
C PRO A 360 -2.16 -11.72 2.26
N THR A 361 -3.22 -12.42 1.87
CA THR A 361 -4.17 -13.04 2.80
C THR A 361 -4.15 -14.55 2.58
N LEU A 362 -3.93 -15.30 3.65
CA LEU A 362 -3.85 -16.76 3.60
C LEU A 362 -4.54 -17.39 4.81
N THR A 363 -4.78 -18.70 4.74
CA THR A 363 -5.39 -19.48 5.82
C THR A 363 -4.48 -20.63 6.20
N VAL A 364 -4.14 -20.72 7.48
CA VAL A 364 -3.54 -21.90 8.10
C VAL A 364 -4.65 -22.81 8.58
N ILE A 365 -4.61 -24.08 8.16
CA ILE A 365 -5.62 -25.08 8.50
C ILE A 365 -5.09 -25.98 9.61
N TYR A 366 -5.84 -26.10 10.70
CA TYR A 366 -5.58 -27.05 11.78
C TYR A 366 -6.22 -28.39 11.45
N THR A 367 -5.40 -29.43 11.44
CA THR A 367 -5.80 -30.82 11.24
C THR A 367 -5.79 -31.51 12.59
N ALA A 368 -6.86 -32.23 12.92
CA ALA A 368 -6.94 -33.00 14.16
C ALA A 368 -5.84 -34.07 14.17
N ASP A 369 -5.19 -34.22 15.32
CA ASP A 369 -4.14 -35.20 15.53
C ASP A 369 -4.75 -36.60 15.75
N ALA A 370 -3.99 -37.64 15.43
CA ALA A 370 -4.43 -39.02 15.60
C ALA A 370 -4.34 -39.43 17.07
N GLN A 371 -5.40 -40.05 17.58
CA GLN A 371 -5.56 -40.48 18.97
C GLN A 371 -5.85 -41.97 19.06
N LYS A 372 -5.62 -42.54 20.25
CA LYS A 372 -5.82 -43.97 20.54
C LYS A 372 -6.62 -44.19 21.82
N VAL A 373 -7.47 -45.20 21.76
CA VAL A 373 -8.27 -45.67 22.89
C VAL A 373 -8.07 -47.18 23.05
N HIS A 374 -7.91 -47.61 24.31
CA HIS A 374 -7.87 -49.02 24.71
C HIS A 374 -9.09 -49.37 25.56
N VAL A 375 -9.88 -50.36 25.14
CA VAL A 375 -10.98 -50.91 25.94
C VAL A 375 -10.59 -52.31 26.44
N GLN A 376 -10.39 -52.44 27.75
CA GLN A 376 -9.88 -53.64 28.39
C GLN A 376 -11.00 -54.40 29.12
N TYR A 377 -11.19 -55.66 28.75
CA TYR A 377 -12.12 -56.58 29.41
C TYR A 377 -11.35 -57.37 30.48
N ILE A 378 -11.77 -57.24 31.74
CA ILE A 378 -11.04 -57.73 32.91
C ILE A 378 -11.92 -58.68 33.73
N ASP A 379 -11.36 -59.82 34.12
CA ASP A 379 -11.88 -60.62 35.21
C ASP A 379 -11.50 -59.97 36.55
N GLY A 380 -12.49 -59.39 37.23
CA GLY A 380 -12.30 -58.68 38.49
C GLY A 380 -12.13 -59.56 39.71
N GLU A 381 -12.20 -60.89 39.58
CA GLU A 381 -11.91 -61.82 40.68
C GLU A 381 -10.46 -62.31 40.66
N THR A 382 -9.85 -62.38 39.47
CA THR A 382 -8.46 -62.81 39.28
C THR A 382 -7.52 -61.67 38.86
N ASP A 383 -8.04 -60.47 38.62
CA ASP A 383 -7.35 -59.31 38.02
C ASP A 383 -6.73 -59.62 36.64
N GLN A 384 -7.24 -60.63 35.94
CA GLN A 384 -6.74 -61.04 34.64
C GLN A 384 -7.39 -60.23 33.51
N MET A 385 -6.57 -59.70 32.59
CA MET A 385 -7.05 -59.15 31.33
C MET A 385 -7.46 -60.28 30.38
N LEU A 386 -8.73 -60.27 29.95
CA LEU A 386 -9.33 -61.26 29.06
C LEU A 386 -9.16 -60.87 27.59
N ARG A 387 -9.30 -59.58 27.29
CA ARG A 387 -9.20 -59.01 25.93
C ARG A 387 -8.94 -57.51 26.00
N GLN A 388 -8.25 -56.97 25.01
CA GLN A 388 -8.16 -55.54 24.75
C GLN A 388 -8.60 -55.26 23.30
N ASP A 389 -9.44 -54.25 23.14
CA ASP A 389 -9.83 -53.72 21.82
C ASP A 389 -9.18 -52.33 21.66
N ASP A 390 -8.39 -52.17 20.59
CA ASP A 390 -7.69 -50.93 20.26
C ASP A 390 -8.45 -50.16 19.18
N LEU A 391 -8.60 -48.85 19.37
CA LEU A 391 -9.33 -47.96 18.48
C LEU A 391 -8.46 -46.75 18.15
N ASP A 392 -8.31 -46.46 16.87
CA ASP A 392 -7.68 -45.24 16.38
C ASP A 392 -8.76 -44.28 15.85
N GLY A 393 -8.55 -42.98 16.05
CA GLY A 393 -9.40 -41.93 15.52
C GLY A 393 -8.71 -40.58 15.60
N TYR A 394 -9.47 -39.50 15.42
CA TYR A 394 -8.93 -38.14 15.49
C TYR A 394 -9.50 -37.37 16.68
N THR A 395 -8.73 -36.40 17.20
CA THR A 395 -9.19 -35.51 18.28
C THR A 395 -10.60 -34.97 18.03
N ASP A 396 -11.41 -34.96 19.09
CA ASP A 396 -12.83 -34.55 19.13
C ASP A 396 -13.82 -35.44 18.35
N GLU A 397 -13.35 -36.47 17.65
CA GLU A 397 -14.19 -37.48 16.99
C GLU A 397 -14.87 -38.36 18.03
N THR A 398 -16.14 -38.71 17.81
CA THR A 398 -16.85 -39.67 18.67
C THR A 398 -16.28 -41.06 18.44
N ILE A 399 -15.90 -41.75 19.52
CA ILE A 399 -15.36 -43.11 19.47
C ILE A 399 -16.47 -44.04 18.96
N PRO A 400 -16.32 -44.65 17.77
CA PRO A 400 -17.38 -45.45 17.15
C PRO A 400 -17.40 -46.88 17.70
N TYR A 401 -17.52 -47.02 19.03
CA TYR A 401 -17.40 -48.30 19.72
C TYR A 401 -18.54 -48.54 20.73
N SER A 402 -18.85 -49.81 20.98
CA SER A 402 -19.79 -50.24 22.00
C SER A 402 -19.30 -51.53 22.67
N THR A 403 -19.39 -51.58 23.98
CA THR A 403 -19.04 -52.75 24.81
C THR A 403 -20.06 -53.88 24.74
N ALA A 404 -21.24 -53.66 24.15
CA ALA A 404 -22.36 -54.59 24.18
C ALA A 404 -22.03 -55.99 23.62
N GLU A 405 -21.29 -56.07 22.50
CA GLU A 405 -20.88 -57.36 21.93
C GLU A 405 -19.85 -58.08 22.79
N GLY A 406 -18.89 -57.34 23.36
CA GLY A 406 -17.90 -57.89 24.28
C GLY A 406 -18.53 -58.42 25.56
N ILE A 407 -19.42 -57.64 26.17
CA ILE A 407 -20.20 -58.03 27.36
C ILE A 407 -20.98 -59.32 27.07
N LYS A 408 -21.77 -59.33 25.99
CA LYS A 408 -22.55 -60.52 25.61
C LYS A 408 -21.68 -61.75 25.38
N LYS A 409 -20.49 -61.60 24.81
CA LYS A 409 -19.54 -62.70 24.62
C LYS A 409 -19.11 -63.28 25.97
N PHE A 410 -18.62 -62.44 26.88
CA PHE A 410 -18.09 -62.91 28.16
C PHE A 410 -19.20 -63.44 29.08
N GLU A 411 -20.40 -62.86 29.05
CA GLU A 411 -21.56 -63.44 29.72
C GLU A 411 -21.91 -64.84 29.19
N GLY A 412 -21.75 -65.07 27.87
CA GLY A 412 -21.88 -66.39 27.26
C GLY A 412 -20.78 -67.40 27.65
N ASP A 413 -19.63 -66.90 28.11
CA ASP A 413 -18.50 -67.70 28.59
C ASP A 413 -18.56 -67.94 30.13
N GLY A 414 -19.67 -67.58 30.79
CA GLY A 414 -19.90 -67.81 32.22
C GLY A 414 -19.58 -66.63 33.14
N TYR A 415 -19.20 -65.47 32.59
CA TYR A 415 -18.99 -64.25 33.38
C TYR A 415 -20.30 -63.51 33.67
N GLU A 416 -20.27 -62.59 34.63
CA GLU A 416 -21.36 -61.66 34.95
C GLU A 416 -20.80 -60.23 34.95
N LEU A 417 -21.43 -59.30 34.22
CA LEU A 417 -20.98 -57.90 34.18
C LEU A 417 -21.03 -57.29 35.58
N PHE A 418 -19.88 -56.84 36.08
CA PHE A 418 -19.80 -56.11 37.34
C PHE A 418 -19.81 -54.60 37.12
N LYS A 419 -19.01 -54.09 36.17
CA LYS A 419 -18.92 -52.66 35.89
C LYS A 419 -18.41 -52.37 34.48
N ASP A 420 -19.15 -51.56 33.74
CA ASP A 420 -18.68 -50.96 32.48
C ASP A 420 -18.23 -49.52 32.75
N ASN A 421 -16.94 -49.23 32.53
CA ASN A 421 -16.38 -47.88 32.65
C ASN A 421 -16.22 -47.19 31.28
N PHE A 422 -16.71 -47.76 30.18
CA PHE A 422 -16.72 -47.09 28.88
C PHE A 422 -17.93 -46.14 28.77
N PRO A 423 -17.73 -44.81 28.70
CA PRO A 423 -18.84 -43.86 28.66
C PRO A 423 -19.56 -43.88 27.31
N ALA A 424 -20.88 -43.69 27.32
CA ALA A 424 -21.65 -43.61 26.08
C ALA A 424 -21.40 -42.28 25.34
N GLY A 425 -21.06 -42.36 24.05
CA GLY A 425 -20.82 -41.18 23.21
C GLY A 425 -19.49 -40.46 23.49
N GLU A 426 -18.56 -41.16 24.15
CA GLU A 426 -17.22 -40.66 24.43
C GLU A 426 -16.46 -40.29 23.15
N LYS A 427 -15.52 -39.36 23.28
CA LYS A 427 -14.71 -38.84 22.18
C LYS A 427 -13.24 -39.16 22.37
N PHE A 428 -12.51 -39.23 21.26
CA PHE A 428 -11.06 -39.14 21.27
C PHE A 428 -10.66 -37.79 21.86
N ASP A 429 -9.76 -37.80 22.83
CA ASP A 429 -9.32 -36.58 23.52
C ASP A 429 -8.33 -35.76 22.66
N ASN A 430 -7.65 -34.81 23.30
CA ASN A 430 -6.68 -33.94 22.67
C ASN A 430 -5.29 -34.03 23.31
N ASP A 431 -4.97 -35.17 23.94
CA ASP A 431 -3.70 -35.42 24.61
C ASP A 431 -2.84 -36.43 23.83
N ASP A 432 -2.06 -35.91 22.86
CA ASP A 432 -1.16 -36.72 22.03
C ASP A 432 -0.09 -37.51 22.80
N LYS A 433 0.04 -37.30 24.11
CA LYS A 433 1.03 -38.00 24.94
C LYS A 433 0.48 -39.24 25.63
N ASN A 434 -0.85 -39.34 25.81
CA ASN A 434 -1.46 -40.37 26.64
C ASN A 434 -2.67 -40.97 25.95
N ASP A 435 -2.66 -42.28 25.75
CA ASP A 435 -3.80 -43.00 25.19
C ASP A 435 -4.93 -43.12 26.24
N GLN A 436 -6.19 -42.96 25.82
CA GLN A 436 -7.35 -43.16 26.69
C GLN A 436 -7.53 -44.65 27.00
N THR A 437 -7.81 -45.00 28.26
CA THR A 437 -8.04 -46.40 28.66
C THR A 437 -9.33 -46.54 29.46
N TYR A 438 -10.19 -47.47 29.06
CA TYR A 438 -11.43 -47.81 29.73
C TYR A 438 -11.48 -49.30 30.06
N THR A 439 -12.12 -49.66 31.18
CA THR A 439 -12.21 -51.05 31.64
C THR A 439 -13.66 -51.54 31.71
N VAL A 440 -13.89 -52.76 31.26
CA VAL A 440 -15.13 -53.52 31.43
C VAL A 440 -14.82 -54.70 32.36
N ILE A 441 -15.34 -54.65 33.57
CA ILE A 441 -14.99 -55.57 34.65
C ILE A 441 -16.12 -56.57 34.86
N PHE A 442 -15.75 -57.85 34.92
CA PHE A 442 -16.65 -58.97 35.15
C PHE A 442 -16.37 -59.65 36.49
N LYS A 443 -17.34 -60.43 36.94
CA LYS A 443 -17.19 -61.46 37.97
C LYS A 443 -17.56 -62.82 37.39
N HIS A 444 -17.31 -63.89 38.12
CA HIS A 444 -17.78 -65.20 37.70
C HIS A 444 -19.26 -65.35 38.07
N HIS A 445 -20.10 -65.70 37.10
CA HIS A 445 -21.46 -66.11 37.40
C HIS A 445 -21.42 -67.42 38.19
N ARG A 446 -22.33 -67.55 39.17
CA ARG A 446 -22.38 -68.69 40.07
C ARG A 446 -23.79 -69.16 40.30
N GLU A 447 -23.99 -70.47 40.26
CA GLU A 447 -25.28 -71.10 40.51
C GLU A 447 -25.19 -72.25 41.51
N ASN A 448 -26.28 -72.50 42.23
CA ASN A 448 -26.35 -73.63 43.16
C ASN A 448 -26.63 -74.92 42.40
N VAL A 449 -25.84 -75.95 42.67
CA VAL A 449 -25.96 -77.26 42.02
C VAL A 449 -26.19 -78.39 43.01
N ASP A 450 -26.87 -79.42 42.54
CA ASP A 450 -27.19 -80.61 43.32
C ASP A 450 -25.99 -81.59 43.44
N PRO A 451 -26.06 -82.63 44.31
CA PRO A 451 -24.96 -83.55 44.54
C PRO A 451 -24.53 -84.41 43.34
N ASN A 452 -25.35 -84.50 42.29
CA ASN A 452 -25.06 -85.28 41.09
C ASN A 452 -24.35 -84.45 40.01
N HIS A 453 -24.22 -83.14 40.20
CA HIS A 453 -23.53 -82.28 39.26
C HIS A 453 -22.05 -82.65 39.13
N SER A 454 -21.52 -82.57 37.91
CA SER A 454 -20.10 -82.78 37.65
C SER A 454 -19.29 -81.51 37.96
N SER A 455 -18.10 -81.67 38.53
CA SER A 455 -17.12 -80.58 38.69
C SER A 455 -15.95 -80.79 37.75
N ALA A 456 -15.45 -79.72 37.12
CA ALA A 456 -14.31 -79.79 36.19
C ALA A 456 -13.01 -80.26 36.86
N ASP A 457 -12.84 -80.04 38.16
CA ASP A 457 -11.71 -80.52 38.96
C ASP A 457 -11.84 -82.01 39.37
N GLY A 458 -12.90 -82.70 38.93
CA GLY A 458 -13.14 -84.12 39.22
C GLY A 458 -13.68 -84.41 40.62
N THR A 459 -13.89 -83.40 41.45
CA THR A 459 -14.53 -83.58 42.76
C THR A 459 -16.00 -83.94 42.61
N LYS A 460 -16.55 -84.66 43.59
CA LYS A 460 -17.93 -85.16 43.56
C LYS A 460 -18.75 -84.65 44.74
N GLY A 461 -20.05 -84.49 44.50
CA GLY A 461 -21.06 -84.24 45.53
C GLY A 461 -21.45 -85.50 46.31
N THR A 462 -20.93 -86.68 45.94
CA THR A 462 -21.25 -87.96 46.58
C THR A 462 -20.01 -88.72 47.04
N LYS A 463 -20.08 -89.38 48.20
CA LYS A 463 -19.10 -90.41 48.60
C LYS A 463 -19.78 -91.64 49.18
N THR A 464 -19.23 -92.82 48.89
CA THR A 464 -19.74 -94.10 49.38
C THR A 464 -18.71 -94.77 50.26
N LEU A 465 -19.12 -95.14 51.48
CA LEU A 465 -18.28 -95.87 52.42
C LEU A 465 -18.75 -97.33 52.49
N THR A 466 -17.81 -98.25 52.65
CA THR A 466 -18.09 -99.69 52.74
C THR A 466 -17.65 -100.22 54.11
N GLU A 467 -18.59 -100.74 54.89
CA GLU A 467 -18.31 -101.58 56.06
C GLU A 467 -17.90 -102.97 55.57
N THR A 468 -16.84 -103.54 56.17
CA THR A 468 -16.37 -104.90 55.90
C THR A 468 -16.28 -105.71 57.20
N VAL A 469 -16.92 -106.87 57.23
CA VAL A 469 -16.91 -107.80 58.35
C VAL A 469 -16.22 -109.09 57.93
N HIS A 470 -15.08 -109.39 58.57
CA HIS A 470 -14.38 -110.65 58.42
C HIS A 470 -14.89 -111.69 59.41
N TYR A 471 -14.92 -112.96 59.01
CA TYR A 471 -15.32 -114.07 59.87
C TYR A 471 -14.16 -115.05 60.02
N LYS A 472 -13.66 -115.22 61.24
CA LYS A 472 -12.47 -116.05 61.51
C LYS A 472 -12.68 -116.96 62.72
N TYR A 473 -11.95 -118.05 62.79
CA TYR A 473 -11.82 -118.87 63.99
C TYR A 473 -10.81 -118.23 64.97
N ALA A 474 -10.74 -118.74 66.20
CA ALA A 474 -9.82 -118.23 67.22
C ALA A 474 -8.33 -118.33 66.82
N ASP A 475 -7.97 -119.27 65.96
CA ASP A 475 -6.61 -119.44 65.41
C ASP A 475 -6.29 -118.47 64.26
N GLY A 476 -7.25 -117.63 63.87
CA GLY A 476 -7.11 -116.64 62.79
C GLY A 476 -7.40 -117.20 61.39
N THR A 477 -7.72 -118.49 61.26
CA THR A 477 -8.15 -119.07 59.98
C THR A 477 -9.56 -118.61 59.61
N LYS A 478 -9.90 -118.68 58.33
CA LYS A 478 -11.17 -118.16 57.80
C LYS A 478 -12.33 -119.07 58.21
N ALA A 479 -13.33 -118.50 58.86
CA ALA A 479 -14.55 -119.21 59.26
C ALA A 479 -15.69 -119.04 58.24
N ALA A 480 -15.81 -117.88 57.60
CA ALA A 480 -16.75 -117.64 56.51
C ALA A 480 -16.25 -116.53 55.56
N GLU A 481 -16.94 -116.35 54.43
CA GLU A 481 -16.71 -115.24 53.49
C GLU A 481 -17.08 -113.88 54.10
N ASP A 482 -16.31 -112.85 53.75
CA ASP A 482 -16.55 -111.50 54.24
C ASP A 482 -17.93 -110.98 53.80
N GLN A 483 -18.58 -110.23 54.67
CA GLN A 483 -19.79 -109.47 54.32
C GLN A 483 -19.50 -107.98 54.28
N THR A 484 -20.17 -107.28 53.38
CA THR A 484 -20.04 -105.83 53.23
C THR A 484 -21.39 -105.13 53.17
N ALA A 485 -21.46 -103.92 53.73
CA ALA A 485 -22.60 -103.02 53.60
C ALA A 485 -22.11 -101.62 53.20
N GLN A 486 -22.93 -100.84 52.50
CA GLN A 486 -22.55 -99.51 52.03
C GLN A 486 -23.50 -98.43 52.53
N VAL A 487 -22.96 -97.23 52.72
CA VAL A 487 -23.70 -95.99 52.95
C VAL A 487 -23.17 -94.91 52.02
N THR A 488 -24.04 -94.00 51.59
CA THR A 488 -23.67 -92.89 50.68
C THR A 488 -24.01 -91.55 51.30
N PHE A 489 -23.08 -90.60 51.25
CA PHE A 489 -23.26 -89.22 51.69
C PHE A 489 -23.39 -88.30 50.47
N THR A 490 -24.13 -87.21 50.62
CA THR A 490 -24.37 -86.21 49.58
C THR A 490 -24.04 -84.80 50.07
N ARG A 491 -23.62 -83.88 49.19
CA ARG A 491 -23.44 -82.45 49.47
C ARG A 491 -23.82 -81.61 48.27
N ASN A 492 -24.51 -80.49 48.50
CA ASN A 492 -24.77 -79.49 47.47
C ASN A 492 -23.53 -78.59 47.28
N GLY A 493 -23.43 -77.90 46.15
CA GLY A 493 -22.31 -77.02 45.84
C GLY A 493 -22.73 -75.76 45.10
N VAL A 494 -21.78 -74.88 44.87
CA VAL A 494 -21.92 -73.70 44.02
C VAL A 494 -21.01 -73.87 42.82
N LEU A 495 -21.58 -74.00 41.63
CA LEU A 495 -20.85 -74.03 40.38
C LEU A 495 -20.37 -72.61 40.04
N ASP A 496 -19.14 -72.53 39.59
CA ASP A 496 -18.55 -71.35 38.98
C ASP A 496 -18.54 -71.57 37.46
N ASP A 497 -19.35 -70.80 36.73
CA ASP A 497 -19.64 -71.07 35.31
C ASP A 497 -18.45 -70.80 34.39
N VAL A 498 -17.51 -69.95 34.82
CA VAL A 498 -16.26 -69.67 34.10
C VAL A 498 -15.31 -70.85 34.19
N THR A 499 -15.09 -71.37 35.40
CA THR A 499 -14.11 -72.44 35.63
C THR A 499 -14.70 -73.85 35.46
N GLY A 500 -16.02 -73.98 35.54
CA GLY A 500 -16.73 -75.25 35.63
C GLY A 500 -16.49 -76.01 36.95
N ILE A 501 -15.87 -75.38 37.95
CA ILE A 501 -15.53 -75.99 39.24
C ILE A 501 -16.70 -75.78 40.21
N VAL A 502 -17.06 -76.85 40.94
CA VAL A 502 -18.07 -76.78 42.00
C VAL A 502 -17.39 -76.61 43.35
N ALA A 503 -17.63 -75.46 43.99
CA ALA A 503 -17.30 -75.26 45.40
C ALA A 503 -18.30 -76.04 46.27
N TRP A 504 -17.99 -77.31 46.54
CA TRP A 504 -18.85 -78.17 47.34
C TRP A 504 -18.98 -77.70 48.80
N GLY A 505 -20.22 -77.65 49.28
CA GLY A 505 -20.54 -77.33 50.67
C GLY A 505 -20.26 -78.48 51.64
N LYS A 506 -20.87 -78.37 52.82
CA LYS A 506 -20.81 -79.43 53.84
C LYS A 506 -21.63 -80.65 53.40
N TRP A 507 -21.25 -81.84 53.87
CA TRP A 507 -22.08 -83.04 53.75
C TRP A 507 -23.47 -82.81 54.37
N ASN A 508 -24.51 -83.17 53.63
CA ASN A 508 -25.91 -82.99 54.00
C ASN A 508 -26.26 -83.87 55.21
N GLU A 509 -25.78 -85.12 55.21
CA GLU A 509 -25.94 -86.06 56.33
C GLU A 509 -24.73 -86.01 57.25
N ALA A 510 -24.93 -85.90 58.57
CA ALA A 510 -23.83 -85.93 59.54
C ALA A 510 -23.30 -87.35 59.81
N SER A 511 -24.17 -88.35 59.72
CA SER A 511 -23.82 -89.77 59.84
C SER A 511 -24.86 -90.64 59.11
N GLN A 512 -24.45 -91.84 58.72
CA GLN A 512 -25.28 -92.85 58.07
C GLN A 512 -25.04 -94.22 58.72
N SER A 513 -26.10 -95.00 58.90
CA SER A 513 -26.04 -96.35 59.47
C SER A 513 -26.00 -97.41 58.39
N TYR A 514 -25.09 -98.39 58.53
CA TYR A 514 -25.01 -99.52 57.61
C TYR A 514 -26.20 -100.47 57.81
N LYS A 515 -26.56 -101.20 56.75
CA LYS A 515 -27.51 -102.31 56.87
C LYS A 515 -26.91 -103.37 57.79
N ALA A 516 -27.70 -103.85 58.75
CA ALA A 516 -27.25 -104.87 59.69
C ALA A 516 -26.79 -106.15 58.96
N LEU A 517 -25.61 -106.66 59.33
CA LEU A 517 -25.01 -107.87 58.78
C LEU A 517 -25.11 -109.01 59.80
N THR A 518 -25.80 -110.09 59.44
CA THR A 518 -25.98 -111.25 60.32
C THR A 518 -24.84 -112.24 60.11
N SER A 519 -24.14 -112.58 61.19
CA SER A 519 -23.04 -113.54 61.17
C SER A 519 -23.53 -114.93 60.75
N PRO A 520 -22.83 -115.62 59.82
CA PRO A 520 -23.19 -116.97 59.40
C PRO A 520 -23.35 -117.96 60.56
N THR A 521 -24.25 -118.93 60.43
CA THR A 521 -24.32 -120.03 61.42
C THR A 521 -23.30 -121.10 61.03
N ILE A 522 -22.37 -121.42 61.94
CA ILE A 522 -21.38 -122.48 61.77
C ILE A 522 -21.67 -123.52 62.86
N ALA A 523 -21.93 -124.77 62.47
CA ALA A 523 -22.30 -125.82 63.42
C ALA A 523 -21.17 -126.10 64.43
N GLY A 524 -21.50 -126.13 65.72
CA GLY A 524 -20.53 -126.32 66.80
C GLY A 524 -19.65 -125.10 67.10
N TYR A 525 -19.98 -123.92 66.55
CA TYR A 525 -19.28 -122.67 66.84
C TYR A 525 -20.25 -121.50 67.08
N THR A 526 -19.93 -120.68 68.08
CA THR A 526 -20.66 -119.45 68.40
C THR A 526 -19.89 -118.19 67.97
N PRO A 527 -20.48 -117.27 67.16
CA PRO A 527 -19.83 -116.02 66.77
C PRO A 527 -19.78 -115.01 67.91
N SER A 528 -18.71 -114.22 67.97
CA SER A 528 -18.52 -113.16 68.97
C SER A 528 -19.57 -112.03 68.89
N GLU A 529 -20.15 -111.81 67.71
CA GLU A 529 -21.25 -110.86 67.49
C GLU A 529 -22.22 -111.50 66.48
N ALA A 530 -23.48 -111.74 66.88
CA ALA A 530 -24.46 -112.42 66.02
C ALA A 530 -24.98 -111.52 64.89
N VAL A 531 -25.08 -110.20 65.14
CA VAL A 531 -25.51 -109.20 64.16
C VAL A 531 -24.65 -107.96 64.33
N VAL A 532 -23.86 -107.64 63.31
CA VAL A 532 -23.02 -106.44 63.28
C VAL A 532 -23.87 -105.25 62.86
N LYS A 533 -23.87 -104.20 63.70
CA LYS A 533 -24.49 -102.91 63.42
C LYS A 533 -23.47 -101.81 63.67
N ARG A 534 -23.12 -101.05 62.64
CA ARG A 534 -22.25 -99.88 62.73
C ARG A 534 -22.83 -98.70 61.96
N SER A 535 -22.22 -97.53 62.15
CA SER A 535 -22.49 -96.31 61.40
C SER A 535 -21.17 -95.62 61.09
N SER A 536 -21.16 -94.77 60.06
CA SER A 536 -20.04 -93.86 59.78
C SER A 536 -20.51 -92.41 59.86
N ASN A 537 -19.62 -91.53 60.31
CA ASN A 537 -19.81 -90.09 60.23
C ASN A 537 -19.40 -89.58 58.84
N SER A 538 -19.89 -88.40 58.45
CA SER A 538 -19.64 -87.80 57.14
C SER A 538 -18.21 -87.33 56.93
N ASP A 539 -17.39 -87.25 57.97
CA ASP A 539 -15.95 -86.95 57.90
C ASP A 539 -15.08 -88.21 57.74
N ALA A 540 -15.67 -89.41 57.82
CA ALA A 540 -14.95 -90.66 57.60
C ALA A 540 -14.62 -90.84 56.11
N GLU A 541 -13.37 -91.20 55.82
CA GLU A 541 -12.90 -91.50 54.46
C GLU A 541 -13.07 -92.97 54.06
N GLN A 542 -13.25 -93.85 55.05
CA GLN A 542 -13.48 -95.28 54.85
C GLN A 542 -14.49 -95.81 55.87
N GLY A 543 -15.20 -96.87 55.50
CA GLY A 543 -16.09 -97.57 56.41
C GLY A 543 -15.31 -98.41 57.43
N PRO A 544 -15.96 -98.86 58.52
CA PRO A 544 -15.33 -99.69 59.53
C PRO A 544 -14.97 -101.07 58.94
N THR A 545 -13.81 -101.59 59.35
CA THR A 545 -13.42 -102.99 59.12
C THR A 545 -13.31 -103.68 60.46
N LEU A 546 -14.00 -104.81 60.65
CA LEU A 546 -13.97 -105.56 61.89
C LEU A 546 -13.96 -107.07 61.65
N THR A 547 -13.64 -107.85 62.68
CA THR A 547 -13.63 -109.31 62.62
C THR A 547 -14.56 -109.88 63.69
N VAL A 548 -15.45 -110.77 63.27
CA VAL A 548 -16.24 -111.63 64.15
C VAL A 548 -15.49 -112.96 64.32
N ILE A 549 -15.23 -113.34 65.57
CA ILE A 549 -14.49 -114.56 65.91
C ILE A 549 -15.48 -115.66 66.28
N TYR A 550 -15.32 -116.85 65.69
CA TYR A 550 -16.07 -118.05 66.06
C TYR A 550 -15.32 -118.85 67.10
N THR A 551 -15.95 -119.03 68.25
CA THR A 551 -15.45 -119.84 69.36
C THR A 551 -16.10 -121.22 69.28
N ALA A 552 -15.31 -122.27 69.37
CA ALA A 552 -15.82 -123.64 69.40
C ALA A 552 -16.74 -123.83 70.62
N ASP A 553 -17.89 -124.46 70.40
CA ASP A 553 -18.84 -124.81 71.46
C ASP A 553 -18.29 -126.00 72.26
N ALA A 554 -18.59 -126.04 73.56
CA ALA A 554 -18.23 -127.17 74.41
C ALA A 554 -19.00 -128.44 74.01
N GLN A 555 -18.29 -129.57 73.93
CA GLN A 555 -18.79 -130.89 73.57
C GLN A 555 -18.49 -131.89 74.70
N THR A 556 -19.29 -132.96 74.77
CA THR A 556 -19.05 -134.08 75.69
C THR A 556 -19.11 -135.40 74.93
N ALA A 557 -18.07 -136.22 75.08
CA ALA A 557 -18.01 -137.59 74.60
C ALA A 557 -18.00 -138.57 75.77
N TYR A 558 -18.39 -139.82 75.53
CA TYR A 558 -18.49 -140.85 76.58
C TYR A 558 -17.75 -142.11 76.15
N VAL A 559 -16.89 -142.65 77.02
CA VAL A 559 -16.27 -143.97 76.82
C VAL A 559 -16.83 -144.93 77.87
N LYS A 560 -17.42 -146.03 77.43
CA LYS A 560 -18.05 -147.02 78.32
C LYS A 560 -17.30 -148.34 78.27
N TYR A 561 -16.97 -148.87 79.44
CA TYR A 561 -16.52 -150.25 79.64
C TYR A 561 -17.74 -151.08 80.02
N VAL A 562 -18.04 -152.12 79.26
CA VAL A 562 -19.27 -152.91 79.38
C VAL A 562 -18.91 -154.38 79.54
N ASP A 563 -19.58 -155.08 80.44
CA ASP A 563 -19.54 -156.53 80.51
C ASP A 563 -20.43 -157.09 79.40
N ASP A 564 -19.81 -157.75 78.42
CA ASP A 564 -20.51 -158.30 77.25
C ASP A 564 -21.44 -159.47 77.60
N THR A 565 -21.20 -160.17 78.72
CA THR A 565 -22.01 -161.34 79.13
C THR A 565 -23.36 -160.90 79.67
N THR A 566 -23.37 -159.83 80.48
CA THR A 566 -24.57 -159.31 81.14
C THR A 566 -25.17 -158.09 80.44
N GLY A 567 -24.36 -157.38 79.65
CA GLY A 567 -24.68 -156.09 79.05
C GLY A 567 -24.56 -154.90 80.02
N GLU A 568 -24.11 -155.11 81.27
CA GLU A 568 -24.01 -154.03 82.25
C GLU A 568 -22.78 -153.15 82.03
N THR A 569 -22.95 -151.83 82.20
CA THR A 569 -21.82 -150.88 82.16
C THR A 569 -21.03 -150.96 83.45
N LEU A 570 -19.79 -151.39 83.34
CA LEU A 570 -18.85 -151.52 84.46
C LEU A 570 -18.30 -150.16 84.88
N ARG A 571 -18.07 -149.27 83.92
CA ARG A 571 -17.59 -147.89 84.11
C ARG A 571 -17.89 -147.05 82.88
N GLN A 572 -18.19 -145.79 83.07
CA GLN A 572 -18.24 -144.79 82.01
C GLN A 572 -17.35 -143.62 82.39
N ASP A 573 -16.53 -143.18 81.45
CA ASP A 573 -15.75 -141.97 81.55
C ASP A 573 -16.36 -140.89 80.64
N ASP A 574 -16.64 -139.73 81.24
CA ASP A 574 -17.19 -138.56 80.57
C ASP A 574 -16.03 -137.64 80.18
N LEU A 575 -15.93 -137.32 78.89
CA LEU A 575 -14.85 -136.53 78.30
C LEU A 575 -15.42 -135.21 77.84
N HIS A 576 -14.92 -134.12 78.43
CA HIS A 576 -15.31 -132.77 78.02
C HIS A 576 -14.21 -132.16 77.18
N GLY A 577 -14.59 -131.55 76.06
CA GLY A 577 -13.69 -130.82 75.16
C GLY A 577 -14.48 -129.78 74.37
N TYR A 578 -13.87 -129.21 73.36
CA TYR A 578 -14.54 -128.29 72.43
C TYR A 578 -14.73 -128.95 71.06
N THR A 579 -15.63 -128.39 70.25
CA THR A 579 -15.80 -128.82 68.86
C THR A 579 -14.45 -128.84 68.12
N ASP A 580 -14.20 -129.90 67.37
CA ASP A 580 -12.95 -130.19 66.64
C ASP A 580 -11.68 -130.37 67.51
N GLU A 581 -11.81 -130.44 68.84
CA GLU A 581 -10.72 -130.80 69.73
C GLU A 581 -10.45 -132.32 69.71
N THR A 582 -9.17 -132.71 69.66
CA THR A 582 -8.80 -134.14 69.71
C THR A 582 -9.01 -134.68 71.12
N ILE A 583 -9.74 -135.78 71.26
CA ILE A 583 -9.98 -136.44 72.54
C ILE A 583 -8.71 -137.20 72.98
N PRO A 584 -7.98 -136.77 74.02
CA PRO A 584 -6.75 -137.43 74.45
C PRO A 584 -7.07 -138.51 75.49
N TYR A 585 -7.87 -139.50 75.10
CA TYR A 585 -8.28 -140.60 75.98
C TYR A 585 -7.75 -141.94 75.49
N SER A 586 -7.34 -142.82 76.41
CA SER A 586 -6.85 -144.16 76.11
C SER A 586 -7.53 -145.19 77.02
N THR A 587 -8.03 -146.26 76.41
CA THR A 587 -8.73 -147.37 77.08
C THR A 587 -7.80 -148.35 77.78
N ALA A 588 -6.49 -148.27 77.52
CA ALA A 588 -5.51 -149.27 77.92
C ALA A 588 -5.44 -149.55 79.44
N GLU A 589 -5.49 -148.51 80.28
CA GLU A 589 -5.50 -148.71 81.74
C GLU A 589 -6.82 -149.30 82.26
N GLY A 590 -7.95 -148.86 81.69
CA GLY A 590 -9.28 -149.35 82.06
C GLY A 590 -9.43 -150.83 81.74
N ILE A 591 -9.03 -151.25 80.54
CA ILE A 591 -9.02 -152.65 80.11
C ILE A 591 -8.19 -153.50 81.06
N LYS A 592 -6.94 -153.09 81.33
CA LYS A 592 -6.00 -153.85 82.16
C LYS A 592 -6.51 -154.05 83.60
N LYS A 593 -7.22 -153.06 84.14
CA LYS A 593 -7.88 -153.17 85.45
C LYS A 593 -8.94 -154.28 85.43
N TYR A 594 -9.84 -154.27 84.45
CA TYR A 594 -10.91 -155.25 84.40
C TYR A 594 -10.41 -156.67 84.09
N GLU A 595 -9.35 -156.82 83.28
CA GLU A 595 -8.67 -158.11 83.12
C GLU A 595 -8.10 -158.64 84.45
N GLY A 596 -7.55 -157.76 85.30
CA GLY A 596 -7.10 -158.10 86.65
C GLY A 596 -8.22 -158.46 87.63
N ASP A 597 -9.40 -157.86 87.44
CA ASP A 597 -10.61 -158.16 88.23
C ASP A 597 -11.32 -159.47 87.76
N GLY A 598 -10.75 -160.17 86.78
CA GLY A 598 -11.22 -161.48 86.31
C GLY A 598 -12.05 -161.45 85.03
N TYR A 599 -12.24 -160.28 84.40
CA TYR A 599 -12.88 -160.16 83.09
C TYR A 599 -11.88 -160.56 81.97
N VAL A 600 -12.38 -160.86 80.78
CA VAL A 600 -11.55 -161.06 79.57
C VAL A 600 -12.00 -160.04 78.53
N LEU A 601 -11.06 -159.31 77.93
CA LEU A 601 -11.40 -158.33 76.90
C LEU A 601 -12.05 -159.01 75.69
N VAL A 602 -13.26 -158.57 75.35
CA VAL A 602 -13.97 -159.02 74.14
C VAL A 602 -13.60 -158.14 72.93
N SER A 603 -13.70 -156.82 73.08
CA SER A 603 -13.34 -155.85 72.04
C SER A 603 -13.02 -154.49 72.65
N ASP A 604 -12.08 -153.77 72.03
CA ASP A 604 -11.80 -152.36 72.31
C ASP A 604 -12.05 -151.55 71.03
N GLY A 605 -13.02 -150.65 71.08
CA GLY A 605 -13.37 -149.75 69.98
C GLY A 605 -13.18 -148.32 70.44
N VAL A 606 -12.24 -147.60 69.82
CA VAL A 606 -12.06 -146.15 70.00
C VAL A 606 -13.00 -145.40 69.07
#